data_AF-A0A2H9MFA4-F1
#
_entry.id   AF-A0A2H9MFA4-F1
#
_cell.length_a   1.000
_cell.length_b   1.000
_cell.length_c   1.000
_cell.angle_alpha   90.00
_cell.angle_beta   90.00
_cell.angle_gamma   90.00
#
_symmetry.space_group_name_H-M   'P 1'
#
loop_
_entity.id
_entity.type
_entity.pdbx_description
1 polymer ?
#
loop_
_entity_poly.entity_id
_entity_poly.type
_entity_poly.pdbx_seq_one_letter_code
_entity_poly.pdbx_strand_id
1 'polypeptide(L)'
;MNSKIEYEFRTTAVPGITDESDVKNIVKAVKGAKKYVLQQFVPKNAMDEKLRNITPYEKEVFEKMVEKAKKYVKNTVMRGV
;
A
#
# COMPACT_ATOMS: atom_id res chain seq x y z
N MET A 1 -4.79 16.25 -7.76
CA MET A 1 -3.38 16.29 -8.24
C MET A 1 -2.96 17.62 -8.87
N ASN A 2 -3.87 18.56 -9.18
CA ASN A 2 -3.56 19.79 -9.94
C ASN A 2 -3.43 21.07 -9.10
N SER A 3 -3.63 21.00 -7.78
CA SER A 3 -3.60 22.16 -6.88
C SER A 3 -2.19 22.61 -6.47
N LYS A 4 -1.13 22.06 -7.07
CA LYS A 4 0.30 22.28 -6.75
C LYS A 4 0.74 21.92 -5.31
N ILE A 5 -0.18 21.61 -4.41
CA ILE A 5 0.09 21.10 -3.06
C ILE A 5 0.85 19.76 -3.13
N GLU A 6 1.77 19.54 -2.19
CA GLU A 6 2.47 18.27 -2.01
C GLU A 6 1.58 17.24 -1.33
N TYR A 7 1.64 15.99 -1.78
CA TYR A 7 0.78 14.92 -1.25
C TYR A 7 1.41 13.53 -1.44
N GLU A 8 0.95 12.58 -0.64
CA GLU A 8 1.12 11.15 -0.89
C GLU A 8 -0.22 10.44 -0.77
N PHE A 9 -0.46 9.46 -1.64
CA PHE A 9 -1.51 8.47 -1.44
C PHE A 9 -0.90 7.27 -0.72
N ARG A 10 -1.54 6.79 0.34
CA ARG A 10 -1.03 5.66 1.13
C ARG A 10 -2.10 4.60 1.32
N THR A 11 -1.71 3.35 1.14
CA THR A 11 -2.52 2.16 1.45
C THR A 11 -1.77 1.32 2.47
N THR A 12 -2.46 0.87 3.52
CA THR A 12 -1.92 -0.16 4.43
C THR A 12 -2.45 -1.51 3.94
N ALA A 13 -1.59 -2.43 3.50
CA ALA A 13 -2.07 -3.72 3.00
C ALA A 13 -2.24 -4.69 4.17
N VAL A 14 -3.51 -4.91 4.55
CA VAL A 14 -3.90 -5.83 5.63
C VAL A 14 -4.40 -7.12 5.00
N PRO A 15 -3.75 -8.27 5.24
CA PRO A 15 -4.22 -9.55 4.71
C PRO A 15 -5.67 -9.83 5.10
N GLY A 16 -6.48 -10.23 4.12
CA GLY A 16 -7.92 -10.47 4.28
C GLY A 16 -8.81 -9.21 4.15
N ILE A 17 -8.22 -8.01 4.04
CA ILE A 17 -8.96 -6.75 3.81
C ILE A 17 -8.48 -6.06 2.53
N THR A 18 -7.18 -6.11 2.25
CA THR A 18 -6.57 -5.46 1.08
C THR A 18 -5.59 -6.42 0.44
N ASP A 19 -5.96 -6.92 -0.74
CA ASP A 19 -5.14 -7.84 -1.51
C ASP A 19 -4.40 -7.14 -2.68
N GLU A 20 -3.67 -7.93 -3.47
CA GLU A 20 -2.95 -7.39 -4.63
C GLU A 20 -3.89 -6.73 -5.67
N SER A 21 -5.08 -7.28 -5.84
CA SER A 21 -6.06 -6.78 -6.80
C SER A 21 -6.61 -5.42 -6.36
N ASP A 22 -6.86 -5.24 -5.07
CA ASP A 22 -7.24 -3.96 -4.47
C ASP A 22 -6.16 -2.91 -4.66
N VAL A 23 -4.90 -3.26 -4.32
CA VAL A 23 -3.74 -2.37 -4.51
C VAL A 23 -3.61 -1.96 -5.98
N LYS A 24 -3.81 -2.90 -6.90
CA LYS A 24 -3.78 -2.64 -8.35
C LYS A 24 -4.89 -1.70 -8.79
N ASN A 25 -6.10 -1.84 -8.24
CA ASN A 25 -7.23 -0.98 -8.57
C ASN A 25 -7.03 0.44 -8.01
N ILE A 26 -6.55 0.55 -6.75
CA ILE A 26 -6.23 1.82 -6.10
C ILE A 26 -5.16 2.57 -6.89
N VAL A 27 -4.03 1.92 -7.19
CA VAL A 27 -2.91 2.59 -7.88
C VAL A 27 -3.28 2.99 -9.32
N LYS A 28 -4.17 2.24 -9.98
CA LYS A 28 -4.74 2.65 -11.27
C LYS A 28 -5.62 3.89 -11.14
N ALA A 29 -6.43 3.99 -10.10
CA ALA A 29 -7.29 5.14 -9.85
C ALA A 29 -6.48 6.43 -9.59
N VAL A 30 -5.30 6.30 -8.97
CA VAL A 30 -4.36 7.42 -8.74
C VAL A 30 -3.18 7.42 -9.72
N LYS A 31 -3.33 6.85 -10.91
CA LYS A 31 -2.28 6.79 -11.93
C LYS A 31 -1.70 8.18 -12.21
N GLY A 32 -0.37 8.29 -12.22
CA GLY A 32 0.34 9.55 -12.42
C GLY A 32 0.46 10.44 -11.18
N ALA A 33 0.02 9.98 -10.00
CA ALA A 33 0.26 10.67 -8.74
C ALA A 33 1.74 10.95 -8.49
N LYS A 34 2.03 12.01 -7.71
CA LYS A 34 3.40 12.38 -7.32
C LYS A 34 4.09 11.30 -6.47
N LYS A 35 3.33 10.62 -5.60
CA LYS A 35 3.85 9.58 -4.70
C LYS A 35 2.74 8.63 -4.27
N TYR A 36 3.06 7.34 -4.27
CA TYR A 36 2.24 6.29 -3.67
C TYR A 36 3.05 5.52 -2.64
N VAL A 37 2.46 5.23 -1.49
CA VAL A 37 3.10 4.50 -0.40
C VAL A 37 2.30 3.24 -0.13
N LEU A 38 2.92 2.08 -0.33
CA LEU A 38 2.36 0.82 0.13
C LEU A 38 3.00 0.48 1.49
N GLN A 39 2.17 0.52 2.53
CA GLN A 39 2.59 0.32 3.91
C GLN A 39 2.25 -1.10 4.36
N GLN A 40 3.22 -1.81 4.90
CA GLN A 40 3.03 -3.14 5.48
C GLN A 40 2.16 -2.99 6.73
N PHE A 41 1.25 -3.94 6.94
CA PHE A 41 0.43 -3.96 8.14
C PHE A 41 1.27 -4.32 9.37
N VAL A 42 1.10 -3.56 10.45
CA VAL A 42 1.74 -3.80 11.76
C VAL A 42 0.66 -4.22 12.76
N PRO A 43 0.51 -5.53 13.04
CA PRO A 43 -0.62 -6.05 13.82
C PRO A 43 -0.63 -5.52 15.25
N LYS A 44 0.55 -5.37 15.86
CA LYS A 44 0.71 -4.96 17.27
C LYS A 44 -0.05 -3.68 17.65
N ASN A 45 -0.22 -2.74 16.72
CA ASN A 45 -0.82 -1.44 16.96
C ASN A 45 -2.26 -1.33 16.43
N ALA A 46 -2.85 -2.43 15.96
CA ALA A 46 -4.21 -2.40 15.43
C ALA A 46 -5.22 -2.06 16.54
N MET A 47 -6.10 -1.10 16.24
CA MET A 47 -7.17 -0.67 17.15
C MET A 47 -8.18 -1.81 17.35
N ASP A 48 -8.56 -2.51 16.28
CA ASP A 48 -9.35 -3.74 16.38
C ASP A 48 -8.42 -4.90 16.77
N GLU A 49 -8.71 -5.49 17.92
CA GLU A 49 -7.92 -6.58 18.50
C GLU A 49 -7.93 -7.84 17.63
N LYS A 50 -9.00 -8.05 16.84
CA LYS A 50 -9.09 -9.18 15.91
C LYS A 50 -8.01 -9.14 14.85
N LEU A 51 -7.57 -7.95 14.45
CA LEU A 51 -6.53 -7.77 13.44
C LEU A 51 -5.12 -8.00 14.00
N ARG A 52 -4.94 -8.01 15.32
CA ARG A 52 -3.62 -8.20 15.94
C ARG A 52 -3.04 -9.60 15.74
N ASN A 53 -3.90 -10.58 15.43
CA ASN A 53 -3.52 -11.97 15.15
C ASN A 53 -3.29 -12.24 13.65
N ILE A 54 -3.46 -11.25 12.79
CA ILE A 54 -3.23 -11.40 11.34
C ILE A 54 -1.73 -11.32 11.07
N THR A 55 -1.17 -12.39 10.50
CA THR A 55 0.19 -12.38 9.97
C THR A 55 0.27 -11.42 8.78
N PRO A 56 1.19 -10.43 8.77
CA PRO A 56 1.40 -9.54 7.61
C PRO A 56 1.82 -10.30 6.35
N TYR A 57 1.83 -9.61 5.21
CA TYR A 57 2.33 -10.22 3.98
C TYR A 57 3.82 -10.52 4.09
N GLU A 58 4.22 -11.71 3.62
CA GLU A 58 5.63 -12.04 3.39
C GLU A 58 6.31 -10.96 2.55
N LYS A 59 7.57 -10.67 2.89
CA LYS A 59 8.31 -9.56 2.29
C LYS A 59 8.34 -9.65 0.77
N GLU A 60 8.61 -10.82 0.21
CA GLU A 60 8.71 -11.04 -1.24
C GLU A 60 7.37 -10.83 -1.95
N VAL A 61 6.25 -11.17 -1.29
CA VAL A 61 4.90 -10.91 -1.82
C VAL A 61 4.64 -9.42 -1.82
N PHE A 62 4.97 -8.75 -0.71
CA PHE A 62 4.78 -7.31 -0.54
C PHE A 62 5.61 -6.49 -1.54
N GLU A 63 6.88 -6.85 -1.74
CA GLU A 63 7.77 -6.25 -2.75
C GLU A 63 7.22 -6.40 -4.17
N LYS A 64 6.66 -7.57 -4.52
CA LYS A 64 6.01 -7.76 -5.82
C LYS A 64 4.81 -6.84 -6.02
N MET A 65 4.03 -6.55 -4.97
CA MET A 65 2.93 -5.58 -5.05
C MET A 65 3.46 -4.17 -5.34
N VAL A 66 4.55 -3.76 -4.68
CA VAL A 66 5.23 -2.47 -4.90
C VAL A 66 5.72 -2.34 -6.34
N GLU A 67 6.39 -3.37 -6.87
CA GLU A 67 6.90 -3.38 -8.25
C GLU A 67 5.78 -3.28 -9.29
N LYS A 68 4.64 -3.94 -9.04
CA LYS A 68 3.46 -3.82 -9.91
C LYS A 68 2.86 -2.41 -9.84
N ALA A 69 2.82 -1.79 -8.67
CA ALA A 69 2.31 -0.43 -8.47
C ALA A 69 3.19 0.64 -9.16
N LYS A 70 4.52 0.45 -9.22
CA LYS A 70 5.46 1.33 -9.94
C LYS A 70 5.11 1.56 -11.41
N LYS A 71 4.42 0.61 -12.04
CA LYS A 71 3.94 0.73 -13.43
C LYS A 71 2.88 1.84 -13.62
N TYR A 72 2.19 2.23 -12.56
CA TYR A 72 1.12 3.24 -12.60
C TYR A 72 1.51 4.54 -11.89
N VAL A 73 2.29 4.44 -10.81
CA VAL A 73 2.85 5.59 -10.09
C VAL A 73 4.36 5.36 -9.91
N LYS A 74 5.18 6.10 -10.67
CA LYS A 74 6.63 5.88 -10.73
C LYS A 74 7.30 5.97 -9.35
N ASN A 75 6.92 6.96 -8.55
CA ASN A 75 7.40 7.15 -7.19
C ASN A 75 6.53 6.34 -6.20
N THR A 76 6.58 5.01 -6.34
CA THR A 76 5.97 4.11 -5.36
C THR A 76 7.03 3.61 -4.39
N VAL A 77 6.77 3.72 -3.09
CA VAL A 77 7.68 3.28 -2.03
C VAL A 77 7.00 2.31 -1.07
N MET A 78 7.80 1.38 -0.56
CA MET A 78 7.45 0.45 0.51
C MET A 78 7.72 1.10 1.87
N ARG A 79 6.86 0.88 2.88
CA ARG A 79 7.07 1.41 4.25
C ARG A 79 6.64 0.38 5.30
N GLY A 80 7.34 0.34 6.43
CA GLY A 80 6.95 -0.48 7.59
C GLY A 80 7.33 -1.95 7.50
N VAL A 81 8.34 -2.28 6.68
CA VAL A 81 8.95 -3.61 6.61
C VAL A 81 10.08 -3.71 7.61
#